data_AF-A0A930K8K7-F1
#
_entry.id   AF-A0A930K8K7-F1
#
_cell.length_a   1.000
_cell.length_b   1.000
_cell.length_c   1.000
_cell.angle_alpha   90.00
_cell.angle_beta   90.00
_cell.angle_gamma   90.00
#
_symmetry.space_group_name_H-M   'P 1'
#
loop_
_entity.id
_entity.type
_entity.pdbx_description
1 polymer ?
#
loop_
_entity_poly.entity_id
_entity_poly.type
_entity_poly.pdbx_seq_one_letter_code
_entity_poly.pdbx_strand_id
1 'polypeptide(L)' 'SVTNDYWLYVIYNQLRHGVDFDKDYKTIVRNITSADIQRIARNLIKSNRRIEVTMQSEKGM' A
#
# COMPACT_ATOMS: atom_id res chain seq x y z
N SER A 1 19.38 -3.62 16.28
CA SER A 1 20.36 -3.09 15.31
C SER A 1 19.63 -2.16 14.37
N VAL A 2 20.31 -1.16 13.79
CA VAL A 2 19.77 -0.45 12.63
C VAL A 2 20.03 -1.34 11.42
N THR A 3 18.97 -1.85 10.78
CA THR A 3 19.08 -2.62 9.54
C THR A 3 18.94 -1.69 8.35
N ASN A 4 19.62 -2.02 7.25
CA ASN A 4 19.64 -1.22 6.03
C ASN A 4 18.46 -1.56 5.09
N ASP A 5 17.41 -2.16 5.64
CA ASP A 5 16.33 -2.81 4.88
C ASP A 5 15.56 -1.81 4.03
N TYR A 6 15.38 -0.58 4.53
CA TYR A 6 14.75 0.49 3.78
C TYR A 6 15.54 0.83 2.51
N TRP A 7 16.84 1.07 2.61
CA TRP A 7 17.65 1.42 1.45
C TRP A 7 17.82 0.25 0.48
N LEU A 8 17.89 -0.97 1.01
CA LEU A 8 17.89 -2.17 0.18
C LEU A 8 16.59 -2.27 -0.64
N TYR A 9 15.43 -1.98 -0.02
CA TYR A 9 14.14 -1.93 -0.70
C TYR A 9 14.09 -0.84 -1.77
N VAL A 10 14.54 0.38 -1.46
CA VAL A 10 14.55 1.51 -2.43
C VAL A 10 15.43 1.17 -3.63
N ILE A 11 16.68 0.75 -3.42
CA ILE A 11 17.62 0.42 -4.49
C ILE A 11 17.11 -0.74 -5.33
N TYR A 12 16.58 -1.80 -4.69
CA TYR A 12 16.02 -2.94 -5.41
C TYR A 12 14.92 -2.50 -6.38
N ASN A 13 13.97 -1.67 -5.92
CA ASN A 13 12.85 -1.24 -6.75
C ASN A 13 13.26 -0.26 -7.85
N GLN A 14 14.25 0.59 -7.59
CA GLN A 14 14.82 1.47 -8.60
C GLN A 14 15.44 0.64 -9.74
N LEU A 15 16.25 -0.37 -9.40
CA LEU A 15 16.91 -1.21 -10.40
C LEU A 15 15.93 -2.16 -11.12
N ARG A 16 14.98 -2.74 -10.39
CA ARG A 16 14.09 -3.79 -10.92
C ARG A 16 12.85 -3.25 -11.63
N HIS A 17 12.31 -2.13 -11.15
CA HIS A 17 11.04 -1.57 -11.57
C HIS A 17 11.14 -0.13 -12.08
N GLY A 18 12.31 0.51 -11.97
CA GLY A 18 12.49 1.92 -12.33
C GLY A 18 11.78 2.89 -11.38
N VAL A 19 11.37 2.42 -10.20
CA VAL A 19 10.62 3.21 -9.21
C VAL A 19 11.55 3.63 -8.09
N ASP A 20 11.74 4.94 -7.95
CA ASP A 20 12.46 5.55 -6.83
C ASP A 20 11.44 5.93 -5.74
N PHE A 21 11.46 5.18 -4.64
CA PHE A 21 10.54 5.38 -3.51
C PHE A 21 10.99 6.46 -2.52
N ASP A 22 12.24 6.93 -2.60
CA ASP A 22 12.74 8.02 -1.75
C ASP A 22 12.50 9.38 -2.41
N LYS A 23 12.63 9.44 -3.74
CA LYS A 23 12.41 10.67 -4.51
C LYS A 23 11.05 11.30 -4.19
N ASP A 24 11.10 12.56 -3.75
CA ASP A 24 9.95 13.40 -3.40
C ASP A 24 9.03 12.85 -2.30
N TYR A 25 9.38 11.73 -1.64
CA TYR A 25 8.54 11.05 -0.65
C TYR A 25 8.02 12.01 0.44
N LYS A 26 8.92 12.78 1.04
CA LYS A 26 8.56 13.75 2.10
C LYS A 26 7.62 14.84 1.60
N THR A 27 7.80 15.30 0.37
CA THR A 27 6.96 16.33 -0.25
C THR A 27 5.57 15.77 -0.52
N ILE A 28 5.49 14.56 -1.08
CA ILE A 28 4.22 13.86 -1.32
C ILE A 28 3.46 13.70 -0.01
N VAL A 29 4.08 13.12 1.03
CA VAL A 29 3.44 12.87 2.33
C VAL A 29 2.91 14.16 2.96
N ARG A 30 3.69 15.25 2.92
CA ARG A 30 3.27 16.54 3.47
C ARG A 30 2.11 17.18 2.72
N ASN A 31 1.97 16.88 1.44
CA ASN A 31 0.96 17.48 0.58
C ASN A 31 -0.34 16.66 0.49
N ILE A 32 -0.39 15.46 1.10
CA ILE A 32 -1.62 14.65 1.14
C ILE A 32 -2.71 15.39 1.92
N THR A 33 -3.88 15.55 1.29
CA THR A 33 -5.05 16.14 1.94
C THR A 33 -6.07 15.07 2.34
N SER A 34 -7.00 15.43 3.23
CA SER A 34 -8.14 14.58 3.57
C SER A 34 -9.00 14.26 2.33
N ALA A 35 -9.12 15.18 1.38
CA ALA A 35 -9.85 14.97 0.14
C ALA A 35 -9.21 13.90 -0.75
N ASP A 36 -7.87 13.84 -0.81
CA ASP A 36 -7.14 12.81 -1.55
C ASP A 36 -7.40 11.41 -0.96
N ILE A 37 -7.35 11.29 0.36
CA ILE A 37 -7.65 10.04 1.07
C ILE A 37 -9.08 9.58 0.79
N GLN A 38 -10.05 10.49 0.92
CA GLN A 38 -11.45 10.17 0.63
C GLN A 38 -11.66 9.74 -0.83
N ARG A 39 -10.95 10.37 -1.78
CA ARG A 39 -11.03 10.00 -3.21
C ARG A 39 -10.51 8.58 -3.42
N ILE A 40 -9.36 8.24 -2.86
CA ILE A 40 -8.79 6.88 -2.99
C ILE A 40 -9.70 5.84 -2.34
N ALA A 41 -10.20 6.11 -1.13
CA ALA A 41 -11.13 5.20 -0.44
C ALA A 41 -12.41 4.95 -1.26
N ARG A 42 -13.00 6.01 -1.83
CA ARG A 42 -14.16 5.87 -2.73
C ARG A 42 -13.83 4.99 -3.95
N ASN A 43 -12.67 5.18 -4.57
CA ASN A 43 -12.27 4.39 -5.74
C ASN A 43 -12.03 2.92 -5.38
N LEU A 44 -11.41 2.64 -4.24
CA LEU A 44 -11.19 1.27 -3.75
C LEU A 44 -12.51 0.54 -3.51
N ILE A 45 -13.43 1.18 -2.77
CA ILE A 45 -14.75 0.59 -2.46
C ILE A 45 -15.59 0.44 -3.73
N LYS A 46 -15.62 1.45 -4.60
CA LYS A 46 -16.40 1.42 -5.86
C LYS A 46 -15.81 0.51 -6.95
N SER A 47 -14.57 0.04 -6.78
CA SER A 47 -13.97 -0.88 -7.75
C SER A 47 -14.78 -2.18 -7.92
N ASN A 48 -15.64 -2.52 -6.95
CA ASN A 48 -16.47 -3.73 -6.91
C ASN A 48 -15.65 -5.02 -7.12
N ARG A 49 -14.38 -5.01 -6.70
CA ARG A 49 -13.43 -6.14 -6.73
C ARG A 49 -13.21 -6.71 -5.33
N ARG A 50 -14.28 -6.80 -4.52
CA ARG A 50 -14.20 -7.35 -3.16
C ARG A 50 -14.32 -8.87 -3.22
N ILE A 51 -13.31 -9.55 -2.69
CA ILE A 51 -13.38 -10.98 -2.36
C ILE A 51 -13.52 -11.07 -0.85
N GLU A 52 -14.59 -11.69 -0.37
CA GLU A 52 -14.81 -11.97 1.05
C GLU A 52 -14.78 -13.48 1.26
N VAL A 53 -13.93 -13.91 2.19
CA VAL A 53 -13.82 -15.32 2.58
C VAL A 53 -14.20 -15.41 4.05
N THR A 54 -15.29 -16.12 4.33
CA THR A 54 -15.68 -16.47 5.71
C THR A 54 -15.47 -17.97 5.89
N MET A 55 -14.67 -18.34 6.88
CA MET A 55 -14.57 -19.73 7.33
C MET A 55 -15.50 -19.94 8.51
N GLN A 56 -16.28 -21.02 8.49
CA GLN A 56 -17.04 -21.48 9.64
C GLN A 56 -16.41 -22.79 10.15
N SER A 57 -16.47 -23.01 11.45
CA SER A 57 -16.12 -24.31 12.02
C SER A 57 -17.04 -25.38 11.43
N GLU A 58 -16.53 -26.60 11.33
CA GLU A 58 -17.36 -27.76 11.01
C GLU A 58 -18.58 -27.75 11.95
N LYS A 59 -19.79 -27.78 11.38
CA LYS A 59 -20.98 -28.03 12.20
C LYS A 59 -20.82 -29.44 12.74
N GLY A 60 -20.68 -29.57 14.06
CA GLY A 60 -20.48 -30.85 14.72
C GLY A 60 -21.48 -31.89 14.21
N MET A 61 -20.94 -33.08 13.91
CA MET A 61 -21.74 -34.28 13.65
C MET A 61 -22.66 -34.59 14.83
#